data_AF-X1TEI4-F1
#
_entry.id   AF-X1TEI4-F1
#
_cell.length_a   1.000
_cell.length_b   1.000
_cell.length_c   1.000
_cell.angle_alpha   90.00
_cell.angle_beta   90.00
_cell.angle_gamma   90.00
#
_symmetry.space_group_name_H-M   'P 1'
#
loop_
_entity.id
_entity.type
_entity.pdbx_description
1 polymer ?
#
loop_
_entity_poly.entity_id
_entity_poly.type
_entity_poly.pdbx_seq_one_letter_code
_entity_poly.pdbx_strand_id
1 'polypeptide(L)'
;MLRHQHCSDDYIAQNQDQAAETNPPAKSLTTAGAKLSNIEIMLTKAVIEPYTIDGQVEGLKITGLENMRGAEDLGLKNGDIIRTVNGHRLTGKQKAYQIFKKARSQEAMNIELLRDNETKTLSFSLR
;
A
#
# COMPACT_ATOMS: atom_id res chain seq x y z
N MET A 1 23.38 16.76 -63.89
CA MET A 1 21.92 16.82 -63.71
C MET A 1 21.50 15.70 -62.77
N LEU A 2 20.89 16.07 -61.63
CA LEU A 2 19.99 15.31 -60.73
C LEU A 2 20.48 13.95 -60.16
N ARG A 3 21.04 13.90 -58.94
CA ARG A 3 20.34 13.71 -57.64
C ARG A 3 19.15 12.74 -57.69
N HIS A 4 19.34 11.53 -57.15
CA HIS A 4 18.25 10.72 -56.61
C HIS A 4 18.68 10.16 -55.26
N GLN A 5 18.47 10.98 -54.23
CA GLN A 5 18.31 10.53 -52.85
C GLN A 5 17.11 9.57 -52.81
N HIS A 6 17.30 8.35 -52.32
CA HIS A 6 16.20 7.54 -51.80
C HIS A 6 15.85 8.09 -50.41
N CYS A 7 14.84 8.97 -50.34
CA CYS A 7 14.13 9.29 -49.11
C CYS A 7 12.84 8.49 -49.18
N SER A 8 12.78 7.36 -48.48
CA SER A 8 11.54 6.65 -48.21
C SER A 8 10.93 7.23 -46.94
N ASP A 9 10.30 8.39 -47.11
CA ASP A 9 9.28 8.94 -46.21
C ASP A 9 7.93 8.65 -46.84
N ASP A 10 7.02 8.05 -46.09
CA ASP A 10 5.58 8.36 -46.06
C ASP A 10 4.80 7.21 -45.42
N TYR A 11 4.57 7.34 -44.11
CA TYR A 11 3.55 6.58 -43.38
C TYR A 11 2.47 7.58 -42.97
N ILE A 12 1.36 7.63 -43.73
CA ILE A 12 0.12 8.30 -43.30
C ILE A 12 -1.08 7.42 -43.63
N ALA A 13 -1.74 6.93 -42.59
CA ALA A 13 -3.18 6.71 -42.58
C ALA A 13 -3.69 7.06 -41.19
N GLN A 14 -4.25 8.27 -41.09
CA GLN A 14 -4.97 8.80 -39.95
C GLN A 14 -6.35 8.13 -39.88
N ASN A 15 -6.73 7.59 -38.72
CA ASN A 15 -8.13 7.44 -38.34
C ASN A 15 -8.29 7.95 -36.91
N GLN A 16 -8.88 9.13 -36.80
CA GLN A 16 -9.38 9.73 -35.57
C GLN A 16 -10.89 9.54 -35.55
N ASP A 17 -11.41 8.88 -34.51
CA ASP A 17 -12.71 9.18 -33.95
C ASP A 17 -12.66 8.88 -32.44
N GLN A 18 -13.07 9.85 -31.64
CA GLN A 18 -12.89 9.93 -30.19
C GLN A 18 -14.07 9.31 -29.42
N ALA A 19 -13.81 8.73 -28.23
CA ALA A 19 -14.41 9.14 -26.94
C ALA A 19 -14.09 8.14 -25.80
N ALA A 20 -13.97 8.69 -24.58
CA ALA A 20 -13.87 8.02 -23.26
C ALA A 20 -12.46 7.61 -22.77
N GLU A 21 -11.71 8.61 -22.31
CA GLU A 21 -11.13 8.69 -20.96
C GLU A 21 -10.87 7.35 -20.22
N THR A 22 -9.71 6.72 -20.46
CA THR A 22 -9.07 5.85 -19.46
C THR A 22 -7.56 6.07 -19.47
N ASN A 23 -7.03 6.39 -18.29
CA ASN A 23 -5.63 6.72 -18.04
C ASN A 23 -4.66 5.56 -18.37
N PRO A 24 -3.37 5.85 -18.66
CA PRO A 24 -2.49 5.14 -19.61
C PRO A 24 -1.96 3.73 -19.19
N PRO A 25 -1.40 2.96 -20.17
CA PRO A 25 -1.23 1.50 -20.10
C PRO A 25 -0.04 1.04 -19.24
N ALA A 26 -0.23 -0.15 -18.67
CA ALA A 26 0.68 -0.88 -17.80
C ALA A 26 2.11 -1.03 -18.34
N LYS A 27 3.09 -0.52 -17.58
CA LYS A 27 4.45 -1.04 -17.54
C LYS A 27 4.72 -1.67 -16.16
N SER A 28 4.62 -2.99 -16.14
CA SER A 28 5.47 -3.92 -15.38
C SER A 28 5.96 -3.42 -14.00
N LEU A 29 5.12 -3.55 -12.98
CA LEU A 29 5.57 -3.64 -11.60
C LEU A 29 4.99 -4.94 -11.02
N THR A 30 5.88 -5.88 -10.78
CA THR A 30 5.65 -7.12 -10.03
C THR A 30 4.68 -6.89 -8.87
N THR A 31 3.72 -7.81 -8.68
CA THR A 31 2.64 -7.75 -7.68
C THR A 31 3.10 -7.39 -6.26
N ALA A 32 4.36 -7.70 -5.92
CA ALA A 32 5.00 -7.30 -4.66
C ALA A 32 5.32 -5.79 -4.59
N GLY A 33 5.80 -5.16 -5.67
CA GLY A 33 6.11 -3.73 -5.72
C GLY A 33 4.87 -2.83 -5.62
N ALA A 34 3.75 -3.27 -6.20
CA ALA A 34 2.46 -2.59 -6.08
C ALA A 34 1.91 -2.64 -4.65
N LYS A 35 2.01 -3.80 -3.97
CA LYS A 35 1.61 -3.91 -2.56
C LYS A 35 2.48 -3.04 -1.64
N LEU A 36 3.79 -2.99 -1.89
CA LEU A 36 4.73 -2.22 -1.06
C LEU A 36 4.58 -0.70 -1.24
N SER A 37 4.35 -0.23 -2.47
CA SER A 37 4.06 1.19 -2.72
C SER A 37 2.74 1.63 -2.10
N ASN A 38 1.72 0.76 -2.13
CA ASN A 38 0.45 1.04 -1.46
C ASN A 38 0.65 1.22 0.04
N ILE A 39 1.35 0.33 0.75
CA ILE A 39 1.50 0.54 2.20
C ILE A 39 2.47 1.70 2.55
N GLU A 40 3.40 2.07 1.68
CA GLU A 40 4.22 3.29 1.87
C GLU A 40 3.38 4.57 1.79
N ILE A 41 2.42 4.62 0.87
CA ILE A 41 1.39 5.67 0.81
C ILE A 41 0.51 5.62 2.07
N MET A 42 0.15 4.42 2.55
CA MET A 42 -0.63 4.27 3.77
C MET A 42 0.12 4.78 5.00
N LEU A 43 1.40 4.47 5.17
CA LEU A 43 2.22 4.96 6.29
C LEU A 43 2.40 6.50 6.27
N THR A 44 2.30 7.11 5.09
CA THR A 44 2.43 8.57 4.92
C THR A 44 1.10 9.30 5.12
N LYS A 45 -0.03 8.66 4.78
CA LYS A 45 -1.36 9.30 4.79
C LYS A 45 -2.26 8.84 5.94
N ALA A 46 -1.97 7.71 6.57
CA ALA A 46 -2.75 7.21 7.69
C ALA A 46 -2.47 8.05 8.92
N VAL A 47 -3.53 8.35 9.64
CA VAL A 47 -3.42 8.98 10.95
C VAL A 47 -3.15 7.85 11.94
N ILE A 48 -1.93 7.86 12.49
CA ILE A 48 -1.47 6.89 13.48
C ILE A 48 -1.31 7.59 14.82
N GLU A 49 -2.17 7.21 15.76
CA GLU A 49 -2.25 7.79 17.10
C GLU A 49 -1.94 6.73 18.16
N PRO A 50 -1.16 7.04 19.21
CA PRO A 50 -1.00 6.14 20.34
C PRO A 50 -2.35 5.85 20.99
N TYR A 51 -2.65 4.56 21.20
CA TYR A 51 -3.79 4.14 22.00
C TYR A 51 -3.31 3.76 23.40
N THR A 52 -3.73 4.52 24.41
CA THR A 52 -3.30 4.35 25.80
C THR A 52 -4.41 3.85 26.70
N ILE A 53 -4.13 2.81 27.50
CA ILE A 53 -4.98 2.35 28.61
C ILE A 53 -4.17 2.56 29.89
N ASP A 54 -4.79 3.17 30.92
CA ASP A 54 -4.16 3.42 32.22
C ASP A 54 -2.78 4.10 32.14
N GLY A 55 -2.61 5.00 31.18
CA GLY A 55 -1.35 5.73 30.94
C GLY A 55 -0.27 4.94 30.20
N GLN A 56 -0.52 3.69 29.81
CA GLN A 56 0.40 2.85 29.05
C GLN A 56 -0.04 2.72 27.59
N VAL A 57 0.90 2.79 26.65
CA VAL A 57 0.61 2.61 25.22
C VAL A 57 0.35 1.12 24.95
N GLU A 58 -0.91 0.78 24.71
CA GLU A 58 -1.34 -0.58 24.40
C GLU A 58 -1.25 -0.92 22.91
N GLY A 59 -1.28 0.10 22.05
CA GLY A 59 -1.17 -0.07 20.61
C GLY A 59 -1.20 1.24 19.84
N LEU A 60 -1.38 1.13 18.53
CA LEU A 60 -1.53 2.26 17.63
C LEU A 60 -2.89 2.20 16.96
N LYS A 61 -3.71 3.23 17.19
CA LYS A 61 -4.97 3.42 16.49
C LYS A 61 -4.69 3.94 15.09
N ILE A 62 -5.33 3.32 14.11
CA ILE A 62 -5.22 3.70 12.71
C ILE A 62 -6.56 4.23 12.22
N THR A 63 -6.52 5.44 11.68
CA THR A 63 -7.68 6.11 11.06
C THR A 63 -7.28 6.72 9.72
N GLY A 64 -8.28 7.12 8.93
CA GLY A 64 -8.07 7.69 7.59
C GLY A 64 -7.81 6.65 6.49
N LEU A 65 -8.19 5.39 6.70
CA LEU A 65 -8.06 4.29 5.73
C LEU A 65 -9.09 4.34 4.59
N GLU A 66 -10.11 5.21 4.68
CA GLU A 66 -11.26 5.30 3.74
C GLU A 66 -10.86 5.50 2.28
N ASN A 67 -9.70 6.14 2.05
CA ASN A 67 -9.19 6.44 0.70
C ASN A 67 -7.98 5.58 0.31
N MET A 68 -7.68 4.53 1.08
CA MET A 68 -6.53 3.66 0.85
C MET A 68 -6.97 2.36 0.21
N ARG A 69 -6.86 2.29 -1.13
CA ARG A 69 -7.17 1.14 -1.99
C ARG A 69 -6.37 -0.16 -1.72
N GLY A 70 -5.73 -0.30 -0.56
CA GLY A 70 -5.07 -1.52 -0.11
C GLY A 70 -5.23 -1.81 1.38
N ALA A 71 -5.92 -0.96 2.13
CA ALA A 71 -6.20 -1.20 3.55
C ALA A 71 -7.19 -2.36 3.74
N GLU A 72 -8.24 -2.35 2.92
CA GLU A 72 -9.29 -3.37 2.91
C GLU A 72 -8.76 -4.73 2.46
N ASP A 73 -7.84 -4.75 1.49
CA ASP A 73 -7.15 -5.97 1.03
C ASP A 73 -6.32 -6.63 2.15
N LEU A 74 -5.85 -5.82 3.11
CA LEU A 74 -5.14 -6.29 4.30
C LEU A 74 -6.11 -6.67 5.44
N GLY A 75 -7.43 -6.48 5.23
CA GLY A 75 -8.45 -6.71 6.24
C GLY A 75 -8.49 -5.64 7.34
N LEU A 76 -7.77 -4.52 7.17
CA LEU A 76 -7.74 -3.41 8.11
C LEU A 76 -8.95 -2.50 7.90
N LYS A 77 -9.44 -1.92 9.00
CA LYS A 77 -10.58 -1.01 9.03
C LYS A 77 -10.25 0.24 9.83
N ASN A 78 -10.98 1.31 9.52
CA ASN A 78 -10.89 2.54 10.29
C ASN A 78 -11.25 2.29 11.75
N GLY A 79 -10.40 2.78 12.65
CA GLY A 79 -10.59 2.61 14.09
C GLY A 79 -9.90 1.37 14.67
N ASP A 80 -9.28 0.53 13.85
CA ASP A 80 -8.45 -0.58 14.34
C ASP A 80 -7.33 -0.07 15.22
N ILE A 81 -7.09 -0.79 16.33
CA ILE A 81 -5.96 -0.54 17.22
C ILE A 81 -4.99 -1.70 17.06
N ILE A 82 -3.89 -1.47 16.35
CA ILE A 82 -2.86 -2.50 16.20
C ILE A 82 -2.02 -2.57 17.47
N ARG A 83 -2.00 -3.74 18.10
CA ARG A 83 -1.26 -3.99 19.34
C ARG A 83 0.09 -4.63 19.08
N THR A 84 0.11 -5.66 18.23
CA THR A 84 1.34 -6.38 17.91
C THR A 84 1.47 -6.65 16.41
N VAL A 85 2.71 -6.70 15.93
CA VAL A 85 3.05 -7.15 14.59
C VAL A 85 4.19 -8.16 14.71
N ASN A 86 3.98 -9.38 14.24
CA ASN A 86 4.88 -10.52 14.39
C ASN A 86 5.30 -10.76 15.86
N GLY A 87 4.35 -10.60 16.79
CA GLY A 87 4.59 -10.74 18.23
C GLY A 87 5.34 -9.56 18.86
N HIS A 88 5.67 -8.52 18.09
CA HIS A 88 6.29 -7.31 18.63
C HIS A 88 5.24 -6.24 18.92
N ARG A 89 5.19 -5.78 20.18
CA ARG A 89 4.29 -4.70 20.62
C ARG A 89 4.59 -3.39 19.88
N LEU A 90 3.53 -2.72 19.44
CA LEU A 90 3.57 -1.39 18.86
C LEU A 90 3.37 -0.34 19.95
N THR A 91 4.44 0.38 20.28
CA THR A 91 4.41 1.46 21.27
C THR A 91 4.51 2.86 20.65
N GLY A 92 4.66 2.94 19.33
CA GLY A 92 4.89 4.20 18.63
C GLY A 92 5.18 4.03 17.15
N LYS A 93 5.04 5.13 16.40
CA LYS A 93 5.28 5.18 14.95
C LYS A 93 6.67 4.67 14.55
N GLN A 94 7.70 5.04 15.29
CA GLN A 94 9.07 4.61 15.00
C GLN A 94 9.25 3.09 15.16
N LYS A 95 8.64 2.49 16.19
CA LYS A 95 8.67 1.05 16.40
C LYS A 95 7.89 0.31 15.30
N ALA A 96 6.73 0.83 14.92
CA ALA A 96 5.94 0.31 13.80
C ALA A 96 6.74 0.31 12.50
N TYR A 97 7.41 1.42 12.17
CA TYR A 97 8.27 1.51 10.99
C TYR A 97 9.41 0.47 11.01
N GLN A 98 10.08 0.31 12.15
CA GLN A 98 11.15 -0.69 12.28
C GLN A 98 10.64 -2.13 12.09
N ILE A 99 9.51 -2.47 12.71
CA ILE A 99 8.92 -3.81 12.57
C ILE A 99 8.47 -4.04 11.12
N PHE A 100 7.83 -3.04 10.51
CA PHE A 100 7.40 -3.12 9.12
C PHE A 100 8.58 -3.36 8.16
N LYS A 101 9.70 -2.64 8.35
CA LYS A 101 10.93 -2.88 7.56
C LYS A 101 11.45 -4.31 7.67
N LYS A 102 11.39 -4.91 8.87
CA LYS A 102 11.83 -6.29 9.11
C LYS A 102 10.85 -7.30 8.53
N ALA A 103 9.55 -7.03 8.63
CA ALA A 103 8.52 -7.90 8.11
C ALA A 103 8.60 -8.03 6.58
N ARG A 104 9.04 -7.00 5.85
CA ARG A 104 9.25 -7.05 4.38
C ARG A 104 10.19 -8.17 3.91
N SER A 105 11.11 -8.66 4.75
CA SER A 105 11.98 -9.79 4.39
C SER A 105 11.38 -11.16 4.73
N GLN A 106 10.32 -11.20 5.55
CA GLN A 106 9.68 -12.42 6.01
C GLN A 106 8.67 -12.94 4.98
N GLU A 107 8.29 -14.22 5.10
CA GLU A 107 7.31 -14.86 4.22
C GLU A 107 5.88 -14.47 4.58
N ALA A 108 5.63 -14.19 5.86
CA ALA A 108 4.32 -13.80 6.36
C ALA A 108 4.44 -12.67 7.39
N MET A 109 3.34 -11.94 7.56
CA MET A 109 3.17 -10.97 8.64
C MET A 109 1.84 -11.24 9.35
N ASN A 110 1.92 -11.28 10.68
CA ASN A 110 0.82 -11.48 11.60
C ASN A 110 0.60 -10.19 12.37
N ILE A 111 -0.61 -9.66 12.34
CA ILE A 111 -1.03 -8.45 13.04
C ILE A 111 -2.07 -8.85 14.06
N GLU A 112 -1.84 -8.51 15.33
CA GLU A 112 -2.86 -8.55 16.36
C GLU A 112 -3.41 -7.15 16.57
N LEU A 113 -4.73 -7.01 16.48
CA LEU A 113 -5.44 -5.75 16.62
C LEU A 113 -6.66 -5.90 17.51
N LEU A 114 -7.12 -4.78 18.07
CA LEU A 114 -8.40 -4.65 18.74
C LEU A 114 -9.38 -3.95 17.79
N ARG A 115 -10.54 -4.55 17.54
CA ARG A 115 -11.64 -4.01 16.74
C ARG A 115 -12.94 -4.28 17.47
N ASP A 116 -13.74 -3.25 17.70
CA ASP A 116 -15.03 -3.37 18.42
C ASP A 116 -14.88 -4.06 19.78
N ASN A 117 -13.79 -3.77 20.50
CA ASN A 117 -13.38 -4.42 21.75
C ASN A 117 -13.05 -5.93 21.66
N GLU A 118 -12.95 -6.49 20.46
CA GLU A 118 -12.50 -7.86 20.23
C GLU A 118 -11.07 -7.91 19.69
N THR A 119 -10.25 -8.80 20.23
CA THR A 119 -8.92 -9.08 19.67
C THR A 119 -9.08 -9.91 18.39
N LYS A 120 -8.47 -9.43 17.30
CA LYS A 120 -8.43 -10.11 16.00
C LYS A 120 -6.99 -10.27 15.55
N THR A 121 -6.72 -11.39 14.89
CA THR A 121 -5.42 -11.66 14.27
C THR A 121 -5.59 -11.72 12.77
N LEU A 122 -4.83 -10.88 12.06
CA LEU A 122 -4.76 -10.87 10.61
C LEU A 122 -3.40 -11.43 10.18
N SER A 123 -3.42 -12.47 9.35
CA SER A 123 -2.22 -13.14 8.86
C SER A 123 -2.17 -13.04 7.33
N PHE A 124 -1.04 -12.63 6.77
CA PHE A 124 -0.89 -12.44 5.33
C PHE A 124 0.48 -12.89 4.82
N SER A 125 0.50 -13.53 3.66
CA SER A 125 1.72 -13.87 2.92
C SER A 125 2.25 -12.63 2.20
N LEU A 126 3.56 -12.39 2.34
CA LEU A 126 4.29 -11.30 1.67
C LEU A 126 5.02 -11.76 0.40
N ARG A 127 5.02 -13.07 0.11
CA ARG A 127 5.57 -13.69 -1.10
C ARG A 127 4.48 -14.36 -1.93
#